data_AF-A0A1W1XI60-F1
#
_entry.id   AF-A0A1W1XI60-F1
#
_cell.length_a   1.000
_cell.length_b   1.000
_cell.length_c   1.000
_cell.angle_alpha   90.00
_cell.angle_beta   90.00
_cell.angle_gamma   90.00
#
_symmetry.space_group_name_H-M   'P 1'
#
loop_
_entity.id
_entity.type
_entity.pdbx_description
1 polymer ?
#
loop_
_entity_poly.entity_id
_entity_poly.type
_entity_poly.pdbx_seq_one_letter_code
_entity_poly.pdbx_strand_id
1 'polypeptide(L)'
;MKDEEKKQMFYEAEKQSKLLKNLSRWSVSAMGLSSIGIVIAYYGLSRSKIKFAFGVFGILFTVVCVVACLLINLAIRNGRKNVNNILKIISNK
;
A
#
# COMPACT_ATOMS: atom_id res chain seq x y z
N MET A 1 -27.64 -9.83 -19.14
CA MET A 1 -26.19 -9.65 -19.37
C MET A 1 -25.77 -10.79 -20.27
N LYS A 2 -24.94 -10.56 -21.30
CA LYS A 2 -24.43 -11.68 -22.10
C LYS A 2 -23.44 -12.48 -21.25
N ASP A 3 -23.40 -13.80 -21.39
CA ASP A 3 -22.53 -14.66 -20.57
C ASP A 3 -21.05 -14.26 -20.65
N GLU A 4 -20.63 -13.75 -21.81
CA GLU A 4 -19.27 -13.24 -22.03
C GLU A 4 -18.95 -11.98 -21.21
N GLU A 5 -19.92 -11.08 -21.00
CA GLU A 5 -19.74 -9.89 -20.16
C GLU A 5 -19.59 -10.29 -18.68
N LYS A 6 -20.37 -11.28 -18.23
CA LYS A 6 -20.30 -11.81 -16.85
C LYS A 6 -18.94 -12.47 -16.59
N LYS A 7 -18.42 -13.25 -17.54
CA LYS A 7 -17.08 -13.87 -17.47
C LYS A 7 -15.98 -12.81 -17.40
N GLN A 8 -16.04 -11.77 -18.23
CA GLN A 8 -15.04 -10.68 -18.22
C GLN A 8 -15.02 -9.95 -16.88
N MET A 9 -16.20 -9.61 -16.33
CA MET A 9 -16.30 -8.94 -15.03
C MET A 9 -15.74 -9.80 -13.89
N PHE A 10 -15.99 -11.11 -13.90
CA PHE A 10 -15.38 -12.03 -12.94
C PHE A 10 -13.85 -12.07 -13.06
N TYR A 11 -13.33 -12.13 -14.29
CA TYR A 11 -11.90 -12.12 -14.54
C TYR A 11 -11.22 -10.83 -14.02
N GLU A 12 -11.85 -9.67 -14.24
CA GLU A 12 -11.35 -8.40 -13.70
C GLU A 12 -11.37 -8.37 -12.18
N ALA A 13 -12.45 -8.85 -11.56
CA ALA A 13 -12.58 -8.94 -10.10
C ALA A 13 -11.49 -9.82 -9.48
N GLU A 14 -11.18 -10.96 -10.11
CA GLU A 14 -10.11 -11.85 -9.68
C GLU A 14 -8.74 -11.17 -9.80
N LYS A 15 -8.44 -10.56 -10.95
CA LYS A 15 -7.19 -9.84 -11.20
C LYS A 15 -6.99 -8.71 -10.19
N GLN A 16 -8.02 -7.89 -9.96
CA GLN A 16 -7.98 -6.82 -8.97
C GLN A 16 -7.79 -7.36 -7.55
N SER A 17 -8.46 -8.46 -7.19
CA SER A 17 -8.28 -9.12 -5.89
C SER A 17 -6.84 -9.57 -5.67
N LYS A 18 -6.20 -10.15 -6.70
CA LYS A 18 -4.79 -10.55 -6.65
C LYS A 18 -3.85 -9.35 -6.49
N LEU A 19 -4.11 -8.26 -7.21
CA LEU A 19 -3.36 -7.00 -7.07
C LEU A 19 -3.49 -6.42 -5.65
N LEU A 20 -4.70 -6.39 -5.09
CA LEU A 20 -4.95 -5.90 -3.72
C LEU A 20 -4.22 -6.75 -2.66
N LYS A 21 -4.16 -8.07 -2.85
CA LYS A 21 -3.39 -8.96 -1.96
C LYS A 21 -1.90 -8.65 -2.01
N ASN A 22 -1.36 -8.42 -3.21
CA ASN A 22 0.04 -8.01 -3.35
C ASN A 22 0.26 -6.65 -2.69
N LEU A 23 -0.57 -5.66 -3.00
CA LEU A 23 -0.47 -4.30 -2.46
C LEU A 23 -0.50 -4.29 -0.92
N SER A 24 -1.32 -5.16 -0.31
CA SER A 24 -1.32 -5.36 1.14
C SER A 24 0.03 -5.85 1.68
N ARG A 25 0.72 -6.75 0.97
CA ARG A 25 2.07 -7.21 1.35
C ARG A 25 3.09 -6.08 1.22
N TRP A 26 3.04 -5.32 0.13
CA TRP A 26 3.89 -4.15 -0.07
C TRP A 26 3.71 -3.10 1.04
N SER A 27 2.48 -2.90 1.53
CA SER A 27 2.20 -2.02 2.68
C SER A 27 2.92 -2.47 3.95
N VAL A 28 2.91 -3.77 4.25
CA VAL A 28 3.58 -4.32 5.43
C VAL A 28 5.09 -4.16 5.30
N SER A 29 5.65 -4.44 4.12
CA SER A 29 7.08 -4.22 3.86
C SER A 29 7.46 -2.75 4.00
N ALA A 30 6.64 -1.82 3.51
CA ALA A 30 6.88 -0.38 3.64
C ALA A 30 6.82 0.09 5.10
N MET A 31 5.91 -0.45 5.92
CA MET A 31 5.90 -0.20 7.37
C MET A 31 7.17 -0.73 8.04
N GLY A 32 7.65 -1.92 7.65
CA GLY A 32 8.91 -2.48 8.14
C GLY A 32 10.13 -1.63 7.76
N LEU A 33 10.17 -1.09 6.54
CA LEU A 33 11.23 -0.16 6.13
C LEU A 33 11.16 1.17 6.91
N SER A 34 9.96 1.67 7.15
CA SER A 34 9.74 2.89 7.92
C SER A 34 10.34 2.80 9.33
N SER A 35 10.24 1.64 9.99
CA SER A 35 10.79 1.46 11.34
C SER A 35 12.32 1.47 11.35
N ILE A 36 12.97 0.93 10.31
CA ILE A 36 14.43 1.05 10.13
C ILE A 36 14.82 2.52 9.98
N GLY A 37 14.05 3.31 9.22
CA GLY A 37 14.25 4.75 9.10
C GLY A 37 14.21 5.49 10.44
N ILE A 38 13.30 5.10 11.34
CA ILE A 38 13.20 5.67 12.69
C ILE A 38 14.46 5.36 13.51
N VAL A 39 14.99 4.13 13.42
CA VAL A 39 16.24 3.75 14.12
C VAL A 39 17.42 4.58 13.61
N ILE A 40 17.53 4.75 12.29
CA ILE A 40 18.56 5.58 11.66
C ILE A 40 18.41 7.05 12.10
N ALA A 41 17.19 7.57 12.12
CA ALA A 41 16.89 8.92 12.58
C ALA A 41 17.33 9.12 14.03
N TYR A 42 16.91 8.23 14.94
CA TYR A 42 17.24 8.29 16.36
C TYR A 42 18.77 8.27 16.59
N TYR A 43 19.46 7.34 15.93
CA TYR A 43 20.91 7.22 16.05
C TYR A 43 21.66 8.43 15.48
N GLY A 44 21.21 8.93 14.33
CA GLY A 44 21.84 10.06 13.65
C GLY A 44 21.66 11.38 14.38
N LEU A 45 20.44 11.66 14.88
CA LEU A 45 20.12 12.89 15.60
C LEU A 45 20.81 12.99 16.97
N SER A 46 21.12 11.86 17.60
CA SER A 46 21.81 11.80 18.90
C SER A 46 23.32 12.10 18.81
N ARG A 47 23.86 12.40 17.61
CA ARG A 47 25.30 12.61 17.37
C ARG A 47 25.56 13.87 16.55
N SER A 48 26.74 14.48 16.74
CA SER A 48 27.17 15.67 15.98
C SER A 48 27.88 15.31 14.65
N LYS A 49 28.03 16.33 13.79
CA LYS A 49 28.73 16.26 12.48
C LYS A 49 27.95 15.42 11.45
N ILE A 50 28.64 14.68 10.60
CA ILE A 50 28.05 13.95 9.45
C ILE A 50 26.91 12.99 9.84
N LYS A 51 26.91 12.48 11.07
CA LYS A 51 25.88 11.58 11.60
C LYS A 51 24.52 12.28 11.78
N PHE A 52 24.51 13.59 12.03
CA PHE A 52 23.29 14.39 12.08
C PHE A 52 22.57 14.42 10.72
N ALA A 53 23.33 14.52 9.62
CA ALA A 53 22.78 14.47 8.27
C ALA A 53 22.09 13.13 7.97
N PHE A 54 22.66 12.00 8.42
CA PHE A 54 21.99 10.69 8.37
C PHE A 54 20.71 10.67 9.20
N GLY A 55 20.68 11.38 10.34
CA GLY A 55 19.47 11.54 11.16
C GLY A 55 18.34 12.23 10.41
N VAL A 56 18.64 13.35 9.75
CA VAL A 56 17.68 14.09 8.91
C VAL A 56 17.21 13.25 7.73
N PHE A 57 18.11 12.53 7.06
CA PHE A 57 17.75 11.61 5.98
C PHE A 57 16.81 10.50 6.48
N GLY A 58 17.07 9.93 7.66
CA GLY A 58 16.23 8.93 8.30
C GLY A 58 14.80 9.43 8.51
N ILE A 59 14.63 10.68 8.99
CA ILE A 59 13.32 11.31 9.14
C ILE A 59 12.60 11.40 7.79
N LEU A 60 13.27 11.97 6.77
CA LEU A 60 12.67 12.16 5.45
C LEU A 60 12.24 10.82 4.84
N PHE A 61 13.09 9.79 4.95
CA PHE A 61 12.78 8.45 4.49
C PHE A 61 11.57 7.86 5.20
N THR A 62 11.51 7.94 6.53
CA THR A 62 10.35 7.48 7.32
C THR A 62 9.07 8.19 6.90
N VAL A 63 9.10 9.52 6.71
CA VAL A 63 7.92 10.28 6.27
C VAL A 63 7.41 9.77 4.92
N VAL A 64 8.31 9.55 3.95
CA VAL A 64 7.94 9.01 2.63
C VAL A 64 7.29 7.62 2.76
N CYS A 65 7.86 6.73 3.59
CA CYS A 65 7.28 5.40 3.83
C CYS A 65 5.89 5.47 4.47
N VAL A 66 5.68 6.38 5.43
CA VAL A 66 4.38 6.57 6.08
C VAL A 66 3.34 7.08 5.08
N VAL A 67 3.67 8.11 4.29
CA VAL A 67 2.77 8.62 3.24
C VAL A 67 2.43 7.54 2.23
N ALA A 68 3.42 6.75 1.78
CA ALA A 68 3.18 5.62 0.89
C ALA A 68 2.21 4.59 1.51
N CYS A 69 2.38 4.24 2.79
CA CYS A 69 1.46 3.35 3.51
C CYS A 69 0.03 3.90 3.56
N LEU A 70 -0.15 5.20 3.80
CA LEU A 70 -1.46 5.84 3.83
C LEU A 70 -2.14 5.76 2.45
N LEU A 71 -1.40 6.08 1.37
CA LEU A 71 -1.90 5.99 0.01
C LEU A 71 -2.26 4.55 -0.39
N ILE A 72 -1.41 3.58 -0.03
CA ILE A 72 -1.67 2.15 -0.25
C ILE A 72 -2.93 1.72 0.49
N ASN A 73 -3.11 2.09 1.76
CA ASN A 73 -4.31 1.75 2.52
C ASN A 73 -5.57 2.33 1.87
N LEU A 74 -5.52 3.57 1.39
CA LEU A 74 -6.63 4.19 0.66
C LEU A 74 -6.93 3.44 -0.65
N ALA A 75 -5.89 3.09 -1.42
CA ALA A 75 -6.02 2.29 -2.63
C ALA A 75 -6.63 0.91 -2.36
N ILE A 76 -6.22 0.23 -1.28
CA ILE A 76 -6.78 -1.07 -0.89
C ILE A 76 -8.27 -0.95 -0.54
N ARG A 77 -8.64 0.07 0.25
CA ARG A 77 -10.04 0.32 0.63
C ARG A 77 -10.92 0.57 -0.59
N ASN A 78 -10.45 1.39 -1.53
CA ASN A 78 -11.20 1.72 -2.74
C ASN A 78 -11.25 0.55 -3.72
N GLY A 79 -10.15 -0.17 -3.92
CA GLY A 79 -10.13 -1.34 -4.79
C GLY A 79 -11.02 -2.48 -4.28
N ARG A 80 -11.06 -2.73 -2.96
CA ARG A 80 -12.00 -3.72 -2.38
C ARG A 80 -13.46 -3.33 -2.62
N LYS A 81 -13.80 -2.04 -2.50
CA LYS A 81 -15.15 -1.55 -2.84
C LYS A 81 -15.46 -1.78 -4.32
N ASN A 82 -14.50 -1.54 -5.21
CA ASN A 82 -14.68 -1.77 -6.65
C ASN A 82 -14.95 -3.25 -6.97
N VAL A 83 -14.13 -4.16 -6.43
CA VAL A 83 -14.34 -5.62 -6.56
C VAL A 83 -15.72 -6.03 -6.04
N ASN A 84 -16.11 -5.54 -4.85
CA ASN A 84 -17.42 -5.86 -4.28
C ASN A 84 -18.58 -5.36 -5.14
N ASN A 85 -18.44 -4.18 -5.75
CA ASN A 85 -19.46 -3.64 -6.66
C ASN A 85 -19.58 -4.49 -7.93
N ILE A 86 -18.47 -4.92 -8.52
CA ILE A 86 -18.46 -5.83 -9.67
C ILE A 86 -19.19 -7.14 -9.31
N LEU A 87 -18.84 -7.76 -8.19
CA LEU A 87 -19.48 -9.00 -7.72
C LEU A 87 -20.97 -8.83 -7.45
N LYS A 88 -21.40 -7.69 -6.89
CA LYS A 88 -22.83 -7.36 -6.71
C LYS A 88 -23.57 -7.23 -8.03
N ILE A 89 -22.98 -6.56 -9.02
CA ILE A 89 -23.59 -6.43 -10.36
C ILE A 89 -23.79 -7.80 -10.99
N ILE A 90 -22.82 -8.71 -10.80
CA ILE A 90 -22.90 -10.08 -11.31
C ILE A 90 -23.95 -10.94 -10.58
N SER A 91 -24.15 -10.72 -9.28
CA SER A 91 -25.07 -11.49 -8.43
C SER A 91 -26.53 -11.02 -8.51
N ASN A 92 -26.77 -9.72 -8.72
CA ASN A 92 -28.12 -9.15 -8.74
C ASN A 92 -28.80 -9.20 -10.13
N LYS A 93 -28.16 -9.77 -11.15
CA LYS A 93 -28.66 -9.93 -12.52
C LYS A 93 -28.39 -11.35 -13.03
#